data_AF-M6YDV0-F1
#
_entry.id   AF-M6YDV0-F1
#
_cell.length_a   1.000
_cell.length_b   1.000
_cell.length_c   1.000
_cell.angle_alpha   90.00
_cell.angle_beta   90.00
_cell.angle_gamma   90.00
#
_symmetry.space_group_name_H-M   'P 1'
#
loop_
_entity.id
_entity.type
_entity.pdbx_description
1 polymer ?
#
loop_
_entity_poly.entity_id
_entity_poly.type
_entity_poly.pdbx_seq_one_letter_code
_entity_poly.pdbx_strand_id
1 'polypeptide(L)'
;MAITLTGANVHDKHGVKDTLNSILIFSGKRRKKPKHLCLDKGYDFKDIEVLIKRRNIQSHIRKKGEKPLIGKYKGKPRRWVVERTNSWHNRFRAILIRWERKSENYLASLYLASSIIAFNFFDR
;
A
#
# COMPACT_ATOMS: atom_id res chain seq x y z
N MET A 1 -8.56 -1.96 -4.85
CA MET A 1 -7.38 -1.29 -4.28
C MET A 1 -7.76 -0.70 -2.92
N ALA A 2 -6.81 -0.52 -1.99
CA ALA A 2 -7.04 0.13 -0.70
C ALA A 2 -6.08 1.32 -0.60
N ILE A 3 -6.60 2.51 -0.29
CA ILE A 3 -5.83 3.76 -0.26
C ILE A 3 -6.18 4.51 1.03
N THR A 4 -5.17 5.11 1.65
CA THR A 4 -5.34 5.97 2.83
C THR A 4 -4.42 7.17 2.68
N LEU A 5 -4.93 8.35 3.03
CA LEU A 5 -4.16 9.59 3.06
C LEU A 5 -3.68 9.87 4.48
N THR A 6 -2.44 10.34 4.59
CA THR A 6 -1.84 10.83 5.84
C THR A 6 -1.29 12.24 5.61
N GLY A 7 -1.09 12.99 6.69
CA GLY A 7 -0.36 14.25 6.62
C GLY A 7 1.11 14.03 6.25
N ALA A 8 1.74 15.04 5.63
CA ALA A 8 3.10 14.95 5.11
C ALA A 8 4.18 14.62 6.18
N ASN A 9 3.92 14.93 7.45
CA ASN A 9 4.84 14.72 8.57
C ASN A 9 4.34 13.66 9.57
N VAL A 10 3.46 12.76 9.13
CA VAL A 10 2.99 11.63 9.93
C VAL A 10 3.82 10.41 9.60
N HIS A 11 4.33 9.72 10.63
CA HIS A 11 5.07 8.49 10.40
C HIS A 11 4.15 7.43 9.75
N ASP A 12 4.58 6.90 8.60
CA ASP A 12 3.84 5.91 7.80
C ASP A 12 3.27 4.71 8.59
N LYS A 13 3.91 4.32 9.71
CA LYS A 13 3.45 3.23 10.55
C LYS A 13 2.00 3.42 11.00
N HIS A 14 1.58 4.67 11.22
CA HIS A 14 0.21 4.98 11.66
C HIS A 14 -0.83 4.67 10.57
N GLY A 15 -0.45 4.77 9.29
CA GLY A 15 -1.34 4.48 8.16
C GLY A 15 -1.62 2.99 7.94
N VAL A 16 -0.84 2.07 8.52
CA VAL A 16 -0.98 0.61 8.26
C VAL A 16 -2.37 0.10 8.68
N LYS A 17 -2.84 0.51 9.86
CA LYS A 17 -4.13 0.08 10.40
C LYS A 17 -5.27 0.51 9.49
N ASP A 18 -5.25 1.77 9.08
CA ASP A 18 -6.31 2.39 8.31
C ASP A 18 -6.30 1.91 6.86
N THR A 19 -5.12 1.69 6.28
CA THR A 19 -4.97 1.09 4.94
C THR A 19 -5.50 -0.35 4.91
N LEU A 20 -5.24 -1.15 5.95
CA LEU A 20 -5.81 -2.50 6.04
C LEU A 20 -7.33 -2.47 6.25
N ASN A 21 -7.86 -1.41 6.86
CA ASN A 21 -9.30 -1.22 7.06
C ASN A 21 -10.01 -0.73 5.80
N SER A 22 -9.31 -0.01 4.91
CA SER A 22 -9.85 0.53 3.66
C SER A 22 -9.92 -0.49 2.52
N ILE A 23 -9.65 -1.77 2.78
CA ILE A 23 -9.85 -2.84 1.81
C ILE A 23 -11.35 -2.97 1.48
N LEU A 24 -11.69 -2.63 0.23
CA LEU A 24 -13.06 -2.63 -0.28
C LEU A 24 -13.53 -3.98 -0.85
N ILE A 25 -12.71 -5.03 -0.77
CA ILE A 25 -13.06 -6.35 -1.31
C ILE A 25 -13.75 -7.16 -0.22
N PHE A 26 -14.89 -7.77 -0.52
CA PHE A 26 -15.68 -8.58 0.41
C PHE A 26 -15.78 -10.04 -0.04
N SER A 27 -16.01 -10.94 0.92
CA SER A 27 -16.37 -12.33 0.74
C SER A 27 -17.61 -12.59 1.58
N GLY A 28 -18.79 -12.53 0.96
CA GLY A 28 -20.07 -12.42 1.68
C GLY A 28 -20.10 -11.13 2.53
N LYS A 29 -20.50 -11.24 3.80
CA LYS A 29 -20.58 -10.09 4.72
C LYS A 29 -19.22 -9.64 5.29
N ARG A 30 -18.13 -10.38 5.05
CA ARG A 30 -16.80 -10.09 5.64
C ARG A 30 -15.86 -9.45 4.63
N ARG A 31 -15.11 -8.43 5.04
CA ARG A 31 -14.00 -7.89 4.22
C ARG A 31 -12.95 -8.97 4.01
N LYS A 32 -12.51 -9.16 2.76
CA LYS A 32 -11.33 -9.98 2.46
C LYS A 32 -10.11 -9.32 3.09
N LYS A 33 -9.25 -10.15 3.67
CA LYS A 33 -7.95 -9.74 4.20
C LYS A 33 -6.83 -10.43 3.45
N PRO A 34 -5.68 -9.78 3.24
CA PRO A 34 -4.53 -10.42 2.61
C PRO A 34 -3.98 -11.50 3.56
N LYS A 35 -3.53 -12.63 3.01
CA LYS A 35 -2.82 -13.66 3.80
C LYS A 35 -1.39 -13.23 4.14
N HIS A 36 -0.78 -12.44 3.26
CA HIS A 36 0.59 -11.95 3.40
C HIS A 36 0.64 -10.45 3.17
N LEU A 37 1.41 -9.73 3.99
CA LEU A 37 1.64 -8.30 3.88
C LEU A 37 3.14 -8.02 3.77
N CYS A 38 3.57 -7.44 2.66
CA CYS A 38 4.96 -7.02 2.46
C CYS A 38 5.09 -5.54 2.80
N LEU A 39 5.95 -5.19 3.76
CA LEU A 39 6.21 -3.79 4.12
C LEU A 39 7.71 -3.50 4.00
N ASP A 40 8.04 -2.20 3.92
CA ASP A 40 9.43 -1.78 3.92
C ASP A 40 10.08 -1.90 5.32
N LYS A 41 11.42 -1.90 5.37
CA LYS A 41 12.23 -1.88 6.60
C LYS A 41 11.87 -0.69 7.51
N GLY A 42 11.38 0.41 6.93
CA GLY A 42 10.82 1.54 7.67
C GLY A 42 9.65 1.17 8.60
N TYR A 43 8.95 0.05 8.36
CA TYR A 43 7.83 -0.43 9.17
C TYR A 43 8.22 -1.44 10.26
N ASP A 44 9.51 -1.69 10.48
CA ASP A 44 9.98 -2.57 11.56
C ASP A 44 9.74 -1.95 12.94
N PHE A 45 8.52 -2.13 13.43
CA PHE A 45 8.08 -1.74 14.77
C PHE A 45 7.25 -2.87 15.39
N LYS A 46 7.45 -3.09 16.71
CA LYS A 46 6.77 -4.15 17.46
C LYS A 46 5.25 -4.01 17.46
N ASP A 47 4.74 -2.79 17.57
CA ASP A 47 3.30 -2.47 17.54
C ASP A 47 2.65 -2.87 16.21
N ILE A 48 3.34 -2.61 15.08
CA ILE A 48 2.90 -2.98 13.74
C ILE A 48 2.88 -4.50 13.56
N GLU A 49 3.92 -5.22 14.00
CA GLU A 49 3.92 -6.68 13.92
C GLU A 49 2.80 -7.32 14.76
N VAL A 50 2.58 -6.82 15.97
CA VAL A 50 1.47 -7.27 16.82
C VAL A 50 0.12 -6.99 16.14
N LEU A 51 -0.06 -5.81 15.53
CA LEU A 51 -1.28 -5.45 14.81
C LEU A 51 -1.55 -6.38 13.62
N ILE A 52 -0.52 -6.71 12.84
CA ILE A 52 -0.63 -7.59 11.67
C ILE A 52 -0.92 -9.02 12.12
N LYS A 53 -0.22 -9.51 13.14
CA LYS A 53 -0.41 -10.85 13.72
C LYS A 53 -1.81 -11.04 14.31
N ARG A 54 -2.32 -10.03 15.02
CA ARG A 54 -3.72 -10.03 15.55
C ARG A 54 -4.77 -10.18 14.45
N ARG A 55 -4.49 -9.70 13.24
CA ARG A 55 -5.37 -9.84 12.08
C ARG A 55 -5.21 -11.20 11.38
N ASN A 56 -4.34 -12.08 11.86
CA ASN A 56 -3.97 -13.35 11.24
C ASN A 56 -3.49 -13.14 9.79
N ILE A 57 -2.55 -12.21 9.63
CA ILE A 57 -1.86 -11.87 8.39
C ILE A 57 -0.36 -12.14 8.62
N GLN A 58 0.32 -12.76 7.66
CA GLN A 58 1.76 -12.98 7.74
C GLN A 58 2.51 -11.73 7.27
N SER A 59 3.28 -11.12 8.16
CA SER A 59 4.13 -9.97 7.83
C SER A 59 5.45 -10.41 7.20
N HIS A 60 5.83 -9.77 6.10
CA HIS A 60 7.13 -9.86 5.45
C HIS A 60 7.82 -8.50 5.55
N ILE A 61 8.54 -8.28 6.65
CA ILE A 61 9.23 -7.02 6.97
C ILE A 61 10.69 -7.35 7.26
N ARG A 62 11.61 -6.58 6.68
CA ARG A 62 13.03 -6.70 6.99
C ARG A 62 13.35 -5.97 8.29
N LYS A 63 14.22 -6.52 9.13
CA LYS A 63 14.59 -5.88 10.40
C LYS A 63 15.60 -4.75 10.24
N LYS A 64 15.46 -3.69 11.05
CA LYS A 64 16.46 -2.63 11.19
C LYS A 64 17.79 -3.25 11.62
N GLY A 65 18.89 -2.78 11.05
CA GLY A 65 20.22 -3.37 11.25
C GLY A 65 20.57 -4.58 10.36
N GLU A 66 19.62 -5.21 9.67
CA GLU A 66 19.98 -6.25 8.70
C GLU A 66 20.80 -5.69 7.53
N LYS A 67 21.85 -6.41 7.14
CA LYS A 67 22.66 -6.14 5.95
C LYS A 67 21.77 -6.18 4.69
N PRO A 68 21.96 -5.29 3.70
CA PRO A 68 21.22 -5.37 2.44
C PRO A 68 21.40 -6.74 1.81
N LEU A 69 20.36 -7.22 1.09
CA LEU A 69 20.50 -8.45 0.32
C LEU A 69 21.34 -8.10 -0.91
N ILE A 70 22.60 -8.55 -0.91
CA ILE A 70 23.54 -8.32 -2.01
C ILE A 70 23.55 -9.59 -2.87
N GLY A 71 23.29 -9.45 -4.17
CA GLY A 71 23.33 -10.57 -5.15
C GLY A 71 21.96 -11.05 -5.63
N LYS A 72 21.97 -12.14 -6.42
CA LYS A 72 20.75 -12.76 -6.97
C LYS A 72 19.97 -13.47 -5.86
N TYR A 73 18.90 -12.84 -5.37
CA TYR A 73 17.98 -13.46 -4.43
C TYR A 73 17.07 -14.47 -5.15
N LYS A 74 16.98 -15.71 -4.63
CA LYS A 74 16.03 -16.73 -5.09
C LYS A 74 14.65 -16.43 -4.51
N GLY A 75 13.83 -15.70 -5.25
CA GLY A 75 12.42 -15.49 -4.91
C GLY A 75 11.75 -14.43 -5.79
N LYS A 76 10.42 -14.50 -5.94
CA LYS A 76 9.68 -13.46 -6.67
C LYS A 76 9.69 -12.17 -5.84
N PRO A 77 10.24 -11.04 -6.33
CA PRO A 77 10.14 -9.77 -5.63
C PRO A 77 8.66 -9.41 -5.48
N ARG A 78 8.25 -9.05 -4.25
CA ARG A 78 6.84 -8.74 -3.93
C ARG A 78 6.57 -7.24 -3.76
N ARG A 79 7.62 -6.43 -3.60
CA ARG A 79 7.50 -4.97 -3.36
C ARG A 79 7.27 -4.14 -4.62
N TRP A 80 7.88 -4.54 -5.74
CA TRP A 80 7.81 -3.78 -7.01
C TRP A 80 6.37 -3.47 -7.46
N VAL A 81 5.38 -4.27 -7.02
CA VAL A 81 3.96 -4.03 -7.32
C VAL A 81 3.49 -2.68 -6.78
N VAL A 82 3.91 -2.28 -5.58
CA VAL A 82 3.52 -1.00 -4.97
C VAL A 82 4.22 0.16 -5.66
N GLU A 83 5.54 0.05 -5.86
CA GLU A 83 6.35 1.07 -6.55
C GLU A 83 5.86 1.33 -7.98
N ARG A 84 5.57 0.25 -8.72
CA ARG A 84 4.97 0.33 -10.06
C ARG A 84 3.61 1.00 -10.04
N THR A 85 2.75 0.67 -9.08
CA THR A 85 1.43 1.30 -8.96
C THR A 85 1.57 2.80 -8.75
N ASN A 86 2.47 3.23 -7.84
CA ASN A 86 2.76 4.64 -7.64
C ASN A 86 3.35 5.31 -8.89
N SER A 87 4.21 4.62 -9.64
CA SER A 87 4.74 5.13 -10.92
C SER A 87 3.62 5.38 -11.94
N TRP A 88 2.58 4.52 -11.97
CA TRP A 88 1.40 4.76 -12.79
C TRP A 88 0.58 5.95 -12.31
N HIS A 89 0.38 6.12 -11.00
CA HIS A 89 -0.28 7.31 -10.46
C HIS A 89 0.47 8.60 -10.81
N ASN A 90 1.80 8.58 -10.85
CA ASN A 90 2.62 9.72 -11.25
C ASN A 90 2.42 10.14 -12.72
N ARG A 91 1.81 9.30 -13.57
CA ARG A 91 1.44 9.68 -14.95
C ARG A 91 0.22 10.60 -15.01
N PHE A 92 -0.55 10.69 -13.92
CA PHE A 92 -1.66 11.63 -13.80
C PHE A 92 -1.13 12.92 -13.19
N ARG A 93 -0.90 13.95 -14.04
CA ARG A 93 -0.27 15.22 -13.64
C ARG A 93 -0.96 15.88 -12.43
N ALA A 94 -2.29 15.84 -12.35
CA ALA A 94 -3.04 16.40 -11.22
C ALA A 94 -2.74 15.69 -9.89
N ILE A 95 -2.50 14.37 -9.92
CA ILE A 95 -2.15 13.57 -8.73
C ILE A 95 -0.69 13.80 -8.34
N LEU A 96 0.21 13.82 -9.33
CA LEU A 96 1.64 14.05 -9.13
C LEU A 96 1.90 15.42 -8.48
N ILE A 97 1.26 16.47 -9.00
CA ILE A 97 1.42 17.85 -8.50
C ILE A 97 0.57 18.09 -7.24
N ARG A 98 -0.41 17.22 -6.96
CA ARG A 98 -1.42 17.40 -5.89
C ARG A 98 -2.20 18.70 -6.04
N TRP A 99 -2.86 18.89 -7.19
CA TRP A 99 -3.65 20.09 -7.47
C TRP A 99 -4.83 20.31 -6.51
N GLU A 100 -5.42 19.23 -6.02
CA GLU A 100 -6.57 19.31 -5.13
C GLU A 100 -6.20 19.92 -3.77
N ARG A 101 -6.90 20.99 -3.39
CA ARG A 101 -6.72 21.63 -2.08
C ARG A 101 -7.35 20.83 -0.94
N LYS A 102 -8.45 20.12 -1.23
CA LYS A 102 -9.19 19.31 -0.25
C LYS A 102 -8.73 17.85 -0.31
N SER A 103 -8.50 17.24 0.85
CA SER A 103 -8.07 15.85 0.97
C SER A 103 -9.07 14.87 0.36
N GLU A 104 -10.36 15.17 0.47
CA GLU A 104 -11.45 14.33 -0.03
C GLU A 104 -11.41 14.27 -1.56
N ASN A 105 -11.19 15.41 -2.20
CA ASN A 105 -11.05 15.49 -3.65
C ASN A 105 -9.80 14.75 -4.12
N TYR A 106 -8.67 14.94 -3.44
CA TYR A 106 -7.43 14.24 -3.78
C TYR A 106 -7.60 12.72 -3.66
N LEU A 107 -8.28 12.25 -2.61
CA LEU A 107 -8.61 10.84 -2.43
C LEU A 107 -9.51 10.33 -3.55
N ALA A 108 -10.53 11.10 -3.95
CA ALA A 108 -11.40 10.75 -5.07
C ALA A 108 -10.61 10.63 -6.38
N SER A 109 -9.70 11.57 -6.66
CA SER A 109 -8.82 11.51 -7.84
C SER A 109 -7.92 10.27 -7.82
N LEU A 110 -7.36 9.88 -6.67
CA LEU A 110 -6.57 8.66 -6.52
C LEU A 110 -7.40 7.41 -6.83
N TYR A 111 -8.64 7.33 -6.34
CA TYR A 111 -9.54 6.22 -6.67
C TYR A 111 -9.88 6.20 -8.16
N LEU A 112 -10.20 7.36 -8.76
CA LEU A 112 -10.49 7.46 -10.19
C LEU A 112 -9.31 6.98 -11.05
N ALA A 113 -8.09 7.47 -10.78
CA ALA A 113 -6.90 7.03 -11.49
C ALA A 113 -6.64 5.54 -11.32
N SER A 114 -6.87 5.01 -10.10
CA SER A 114 -6.74 3.58 -9.83
C SER A 114 -7.74 2.73 -10.62
N SER A 115 -8.97 3.22 -10.78
CA SER A 115 -10.00 2.58 -11.61
C SER A 115 -9.62 2.59 -13.08
N ILE A 116 -9.11 3.71 -13.61
CA ILE A 116 -8.62 3.81 -15.01
C ILE A 116 -7.45 2.85 -15.25
N ILE A 117 -6.48 2.80 -14.33
CA ILE A 117 -5.34 1.86 -14.42
C ILE A 117 -5.84 0.42 -14.47
N ALA A 118 -6.78 0.06 -13.59
CA ALA A 118 -7.34 -1.29 -13.54
C ALA A 118 -8.12 -1.62 -14.83
N PHE A 119 -8.97 -0.71 -15.30
CA PHE A 119 -9.76 -0.86 -16.53
C PHE A 119 -8.86 -1.11 -17.75
N ASN A 120 -7.82 -0.30 -17.94
CA ASN A 120 -6.85 -0.46 -19.02
C ASN A 120 -6.05 -1.79 -18.96
N PHE A 121 -6.05 -2.46 -17.82
CA PHE A 121 -5.41 -3.78 -17.68
C PHE A 121 -6.36 -4.92 -18.07
N PHE A 122 -7.68 -4.72 -17.96
CA PHE A 122 -8.69 -5.69 -18.38
C PHE A 122 -8.99 -5.61 -19.88
N ASP A 123 -8.89 -4.43 -20.47
CA ASP A 123 -9.12 -4.19 -21.90
C ASP A 123 -7.92 -4.59 -22.80
N ARG A 124 -6.90 -5.23 -22.22
CA ARG A 124 -5.71 -5.74 -22.91
C ARG A 124 -5.71 -7.26 -22.93
#